data_AF-A0A1C5TZ04-F1
#
_entry.id   AF-A0A1C5TZ04-F1
#
_cell.length_a   1.000
_cell.length_b   1.000
_cell.length_c   1.000
_cell.angle_alpha   90.00
_cell.angle_beta   90.00
_cell.angle_gamma   90.00
#
_symmetry.space_group_name_H-M   'P 1'
#
loop_
_entity.id
_entity.type
_entity.pdbx_description
1 polymer ?
#
loop_
_entity_poly.entity_id
_entity_poly.type
_entity_poly.pdbx_seq_one_letter_code
_entity_poly.pdbx_strand_id
1 'polypeptide(L)'
;MTAKISRLEDVSARIFALAKKDPDKKAQLQKFMDYYLPTALKLLNTYAQLSAQDVQGSNITEAKQSIERSMDLLITAFENQLDKLFASDALDVSTDIAALEGMLNLDGLTGGDFAPRS
;
A
#
# COMPACT_ATOMS: atom_id res chain seq x y z
N MET A 1 4.82 8.54 17.13
CA MET A 1 5.73 7.74 16.29
C MET A 1 5.39 6.25 16.27
N THR A 2 5.25 5.56 17.40
CA THR A 2 4.99 4.09 17.44
C THR A 2 3.87 3.63 16.49
N ALA A 3 2.71 4.29 16.51
CA ALA A 3 1.60 3.96 15.61
C ALA A 3 1.98 4.08 14.12
N LYS A 4 2.82 5.06 13.75
CA LYS A 4 3.31 5.25 12.39
C LYS A 4 4.22 4.10 11.97
N ILE A 5 5.10 3.65 12.86
CA ILE A 5 5.99 2.50 12.63
C ILE A 5 5.16 1.24 12.42
N SER A 6 4.23 0.95 13.32
CA SER A 6 3.35 -0.23 13.22
C SER A 6 2.50 -0.19 11.95
N ARG A 7 2.01 0.99 11.54
CA ARG A 7 1.25 1.12 10.29
C ARG A 7 2.11 0.86 9.06
N LEU A 8 3.32 1.42 9.02
CA LEU A 8 4.25 1.19 7.91
C LEU A 8 4.62 -0.30 7.82
N GLU A 9 4.83 -0.96 8.96
CA GLU A 9 5.11 -2.40 9.04
C GLU A 9 3.95 -3.25 8.50
N ASP A 10 2.72 -3.00 8.96
CA ASP A 10 1.51 -3.72 8.49
C ASP A 10 1.32 -3.58 6.97
N VAL A 11 1.41 -2.36 6.44
CA VAL A 11 1.26 -2.12 5.00
C VAL A 11 2.38 -2.79 4.20
N SER A 12 3.63 -2.73 4.69
CA SER A 12 4.76 -3.42 4.07
C SER A 12 4.54 -4.93 4.01
N ALA A 13 4.10 -5.54 5.12
CA ALA A 13 3.84 -6.97 5.20
C ALA A 13 2.77 -7.42 4.19
N ARG A 14 1.70 -6.63 4.02
CA ARG A 14 0.65 -6.90 3.02
C ARG A 14 1.18 -6.82 1.59
N ILE A 15 1.96 -5.78 1.28
CA ILE A 15 2.61 -5.64 -0.04
C ILE A 15 3.48 -6.86 -0.34
N PHE A 16 4.29 -7.31 0.62
CA PHE A 16 5.14 -8.50 0.47
C PHE A 16 4.34 -9.79 0.27
N ALA A 17 3.24 -9.95 1.02
CA ALA A 17 2.38 -11.12 0.88
C ALA A 17 1.77 -11.21 -0.52
N LEU A 18 1.36 -10.09 -1.11
CA LEU A 18 0.87 -10.04 -2.50
C LEU A 18 1.98 -10.32 -3.51
N ALA A 19 3.15 -9.70 -3.35
CA ALA A 19 4.31 -9.92 -4.22
C ALA A 19 4.78 -11.38 -4.26
N LYS A 20 4.60 -12.12 -3.16
CA LYS A 20 4.94 -13.54 -3.07
C LYS A 20 3.95 -14.44 -3.80
N LYS A 21 2.67 -14.03 -3.87
CA LYS A 21 1.60 -14.78 -4.53
C LYS A 21 1.61 -14.56 -6.04
N ASP A 22 2.06 -13.39 -6.50
CA ASP A 22 1.99 -12.98 -7.89
C ASP A 22 3.34 -12.41 -8.39
N PRO A 23 4.05 -13.14 -9.26
CA PRO A 23 5.30 -12.69 -9.87
C PRO A 23 5.20 -11.40 -10.68
N ASP A 24 4.04 -11.08 -11.27
CA ASP A 24 3.87 -9.88 -12.09
C ASP A 24 3.79 -8.63 -11.20
N LYS A 25 3.16 -8.76 -10.02
CA LYS A 25 3.19 -7.73 -8.97
C LYS A 25 4.58 -7.50 -8.40
N LYS A 26 5.44 -8.52 -8.37
CA LYS A 26 6.84 -8.39 -7.93
C LYS A 26 7.61 -7.40 -8.80
N ALA A 27 7.41 -7.41 -10.13
CA ALA A 27 8.06 -6.45 -11.03
C ALA A 27 7.63 -5.01 -10.74
N GLN A 28 6.33 -4.79 -10.47
CA GLN A 28 5.79 -3.47 -10.11
C GLN A 28 6.36 -2.92 -8.79
N LEU A 29 6.85 -3.82 -7.92
CA LEU A 29 7.42 -3.46 -6.63
C LEU A 29 8.92 -3.23 -6.64
N GLN A 30 9.62 -3.43 -7.76
CA GLN A 30 11.08 -3.34 -7.78
C GLN A 30 11.60 -1.96 -7.34
N LYS A 31 11.07 -0.86 -7.91
CA LYS A 31 11.44 0.50 -7.49
C LYS A 31 11.11 0.77 -6.02
N PHE A 32 10.03 0.16 -5.52
CA PHE A 32 9.64 0.28 -4.12
C PHE A 32 10.63 -0.39 -3.19
N MET A 33 11.07 -1.60 -3.55
CA MET A 33 12.08 -2.36 -2.83
C MET A 33 13.46 -1.71 -2.86
N ASP A 34 13.86 -1.19 -4.00
CA ASP A 34 15.23 -0.72 -4.21
C ASP A 34 15.46 0.70 -3.67
N TYR A 35 14.39 1.51 -3.55
CA TYR A 35 14.50 2.93 -3.23
C TYR A 35 13.67 3.38 -2.03
N TYR A 36 12.37 3.07 -1.99
CA TYR A 36 11.48 3.61 -0.97
C TYR A 36 11.63 2.90 0.39
N LEU A 37 11.75 1.57 0.38
CA LEU A 37 11.91 0.79 1.61
C LEU A 37 13.24 1.08 2.34
N PRO A 38 14.42 1.12 1.67
CA PRO A 38 15.67 1.45 2.33
C PRO A 38 15.67 2.89 2.87
N THR A 39 15.01 3.82 2.17
CA THR A 39 14.87 5.21 2.61
C THR A 39 14.02 5.31 3.89
N ALA A 40 12.90 4.58 3.95
CA ALA A 40 12.06 4.53 5.16
C ALA A 40 12.85 3.97 6.37
N LEU A 41 13.59 2.87 6.16
CA LEU A 41 14.44 2.28 7.20
C LEU A 41 15.52 3.27 7.68
N LYS A 42 16.16 4.00 6.77
CA LYS A 42 17.16 5.02 7.13
C LYS A 42 16.55 6.11 8.02
N LEU A 43 15.35 6.59 7.71
CA LEU A 43 14.67 7.60 8.51
C LEU A 43 14.30 7.09 9.90
N LEU A 44 13.76 5.86 10.00
CA LEU A 44 13.44 5.23 11.28
C LEU A 44 14.68 5.05 12.16
N ASN A 45 15.78 4.56 11.58
CA ASN A 45 17.04 4.40 12.30
C ASN A 45 17.59 5.75 12.78
N THR A 46 17.52 6.78 11.94
CA THR A 46 17.93 8.14 12.32
C THR A 46 17.08 8.68 13.47
N TYR A 47 15.75 8.48 13.43
CA TYR A 47 14.87 8.90 14.52
C TYR A 47 15.18 8.19 15.84
N ALA A 48 15.44 6.88 15.78
CA ALA A 48 15.81 6.09 16.95
C ALA A 48 17.13 6.59 17.57
N GLN A 49 18.14 6.84 16.74
CA GLN A 49 19.42 7.42 17.16
C GLN A 49 19.25 8.79 17.82
N LEU A 50 18.49 9.69 17.21
CA LEU A 50 18.19 11.02 17.76
C LEU A 50 17.40 10.95 19.07
N SER A 51 16.55 9.93 19.23
CA SER A 51 15.74 9.74 20.44
C SER A 51 16.51 9.13 21.61
N ALA A 52 17.63 8.46 21.33
CA ALA A 52 18.50 7.87 22.35
C ALA A 52 19.52 8.87 22.94
N GLN A 53 19.59 10.10 22.42
CA GLN A 53 20.50 11.13 22.93
C GLN A 53 19.91 11.81 24.17
N ASP A 54 20.73 11.97 25.22
CA ASP A 54 20.33 12.63 26.48
C ASP A 54 20.15 14.15 26.33
N VAL A 55 20.72 14.75 25.29
CA VAL A 55 20.69 16.20 25.05
C VAL A 55 19.66 16.52 23.97
N GLN A 56 18.60 17.25 24.33
CA GLN A 56 17.57 17.71 23.39
C GLN A 56 17.82 19.16 22.99
N GLY A 57 18.75 19.38 22.04
CA GLY A 57 18.90 20.68 21.37
C GLY A 57 17.81 20.92 20.33
N SER A 58 17.54 22.19 19.96
CA SER A 58 16.50 22.55 18.98
C SER A 58 16.66 21.78 17.65
N ASN A 59 17.91 21.64 17.16
CA ASN A 59 18.22 20.92 15.94
C ASN A 59 17.79 19.44 15.97
N ILE A 60 17.92 18.76 17.12
CA ILE A 60 17.53 17.36 17.28
C ILE A 60 16.00 17.24 17.26
N THR A 61 15.32 18.15 17.97
CA THR A 61 13.86 18.21 18.00
C THR A 61 13.29 18.47 16.62
N GLU A 62 13.84 19.43 15.87
CA GLU A 62 13.42 19.76 14.51
C GLU A 62 13.64 18.59 13.54
N ALA A 63 14.81 17.94 13.61
CA ALA A 63 15.11 16.77 12.79
C ALA A 63 14.13 15.63 13.06
N LYS A 64 13.83 15.34 14.33
CA LYS A 64 12.83 14.33 14.71
C LYS A 64 11.44 14.64 14.16
N GLN A 65 10.99 15.90 14.27
CA GLN A 65 9.71 16.33 13.72
C GLN A 65 9.66 16.23 12.19
N SER A 66 10.75 16.57 11.49
CA SER A 66 10.83 16.39 10.04
C SER A 66 10.75 14.92 9.64
N ILE A 67 11.42 14.03 10.37
CA ILE A 67 11.29 12.59 10.14
C ILE A 67 9.85 12.14 10.40
N GLU A 68 9.20 12.58 11.48
CA GLU A 68 7.80 12.24 11.76
C GLU A 68 6.85 12.64 10.64
N ARG A 69 7.05 13.81 10.01
CA ARG A 69 6.27 14.25 8.85
C ARG A 69 6.59 13.42 7.61
N SER A 70 7.86 13.11 7.34
CA SER A 70 8.25 12.24 6.23
C SER A 70 7.68 10.83 6.37
N MET A 71 7.53 10.32 7.59
CA MET A 71 6.89 9.03 7.85
C MET A 71 5.41 9.02 7.46
N ASP A 72 4.67 10.13 7.66
CA ASP A 72 3.28 10.21 7.19
C ASP A 72 3.21 10.08 5.66
N LEU A 73 4.09 10.80 4.95
CA LEU A 73 4.17 10.72 3.48
C LEU A 73 4.51 9.30 2.99
N LEU A 74 5.43 8.62 3.69
CA LEU A 74 5.80 7.24 3.36
C LEU A 74 4.64 6.28 3.58
N ILE A 75 3.89 6.41 4.69
CA ILE A 75 2.72 5.58 4.95
C ILE A 75 1.69 5.76 3.83
N THR A 76 1.33 7.00 3.48
CA THR A 76 0.39 7.25 2.38
C THR A 76 0.91 6.68 1.05
N ALA A 77 2.20 6.80 0.75
CA ALA A 77 2.78 6.24 -0.46
C ALA A 77 2.71 4.70 -0.48
N PHE A 78 2.93 4.05 0.66
CA PHE A 78 2.85 2.59 0.80
C PHE A 78 1.41 2.10 0.67
N GLU A 79 0.45 2.80 1.28
CA GLU A 79 -0.98 2.49 1.14
C GLU A 79 -1.44 2.62 -0.31
N ASN A 80 -1.08 3.71 -0.99
CA ASN A 80 -1.38 3.89 -2.41
C ASN A 80 -0.73 2.81 -3.30
N GLN A 81 0.47 2.36 -2.95
CA GLN A 81 1.12 1.27 -3.66
C GLN A 81 0.37 -0.05 -3.45
N LEU A 82 -0.09 -0.33 -2.23
CA LEU A 82 -0.91 -1.50 -1.92
C LEU A 82 -2.24 -1.48 -2.68
N ASP A 83 -2.93 -0.33 -2.71
CA ASP A 83 -4.20 -0.19 -3.44
C ASP A 83 -4.03 -0.43 -4.94
N LYS A 84 -2.93 0.05 -5.55
CA LYS A 84 -2.62 -0.22 -6.96
C LYS A 84 -2.44 -1.71 -7.25
N LEU A 85 -1.86 -2.47 -6.33
CA LEU A 85 -1.71 -3.91 -6.48
C LEU A 85 -3.06 -4.66 -6.45
N PHE A 86 -4.07 -4.10 -5.78
CA PHE A 86 -5.44 -4.63 -5.78
C PHE A 86 -6.27 -4.16 -6.97
N ALA A 87 -6.00 -2.96 -7.50
CA ALA A 87 -6.73 -2.42 -8.65
C ALA A 87 -6.59 -3.31 -9.90
N SER A 88 -5.44 -3.96 -10.07
CA SER A 88 -5.25 -4.96 -11.14
C SER A 88 -6.22 -6.13 -10.98
N ASP A 89 -6.32 -6.72 -9.79
CA ASP A 89 -7.22 -7.84 -9.51
C ASP A 89 -8.69 -7.45 -9.68
N ALA A 90 -9.04 -6.23 -9.27
CA ALA A 90 -10.41 -5.72 -9.39
C ALA A 90 -10.85 -5.57 -10.86
N LEU A 91 -9.94 -5.19 -11.75
CA LEU A 91 -10.21 -5.09 -13.19
C LEU A 91 -10.43 -6.47 -13.81
N ASP A 92 -9.63 -7.45 -13.42
CA ASP A 92 -9.78 -8.84 -13.87
C ASP A 92 -11.12 -9.41 -13.43
N VAL A 93 -11.47 -9.26 -12.15
CA VAL A 93 -12.78 -9.70 -11.61
C VAL A 93 -13.95 -9.01 -12.31
N SER A 94 -13.84 -7.70 -12.59
CA SER A 94 -14.90 -6.96 -13.29
C SER A 94 -15.09 -7.48 -14.73
N THR A 95 -14.00 -7.85 -15.39
CA THR A 95 -14.03 -8.43 -16.74
C THR A 95 -14.66 -9.82 -16.73
N ASP A 96 -14.31 -10.65 -15.74
CA ASP A 96 -14.89 -11.98 -15.57
C ASP A 96 -16.39 -11.91 -15.25
N ILE A 97 -16.82 -10.97 -14.41
CA ILE A 97 -18.24 -10.72 -14.13
C ILE A 97 -18.97 -10.30 -15.39
N ALA A 98 -18.43 -9.37 -16.17
CA ALA A 98 -19.05 -8.93 -17.42
C ALA A 98 -19.15 -10.06 -18.46
N ALA A 99 -18.13 -10.93 -18.54
CA ALA A 99 -18.15 -12.11 -19.39
C ALA A 99 -19.22 -13.12 -18.93
N LEU A 100 -19.31 -13.38 -17.62
CA LEU A 100 -20.33 -14.25 -17.03
C LEU A 100 -21.74 -13.70 -17.28
N GLU A 101 -21.97 -12.41 -17.03
CA GLU A 101 -23.23 -11.72 -17.32
C GLU A 101 -23.59 -11.83 -18.81
N GLY A 102 -22.61 -11.67 -19.70
CA GLY A 102 -22.77 -11.87 -21.14
C GLY A 102 -23.21 -13.29 -21.51
N MET A 103 -22.55 -14.31 -20.94
CA MET A 103 -22.91 -15.72 -21.16
C MET A 103 -24.32 -16.03 -20.64
N LEU A 104 -24.65 -15.60 -19.42
CA LEU A 104 -25.96 -15.82 -18.84
C LEU A 104 -27.06 -15.10 -19.64
N ASN A 105 -26.78 -13.90 -20.18
CA ASN A 105 -27.69 -13.20 -21.09
C ASN A 105 -27.93 -13.99 -22.39
N LEU A 106 -26.87 -14.55 -22.99
CA LEU A 106 -26.96 -15.35 -24.21
C LEU A 106 -27.76 -16.64 -23.99
N ASP A 107 -27.60 -17.27 -22.84
CA ASP A 107 -28.35 -18.46 -22.43
C ASP A 107 -29.80 -18.14 -21.99
N GLY A 108 -30.18 -16.85 -21.95
CA GLY A 108 -31.51 -16.39 -21.52
C GLY A 108 -31.77 -16.54 -20.03
N LEU A 109 -30.73 -16.70 -19.21
CA LEU A 109 -30.79 -17.01 -17.78
C LEU A 109 -30.79 -15.77 -16.86
N THR A 110 -30.63 -14.56 -17.40
CA THR A 110 -30.62 -13.27 -16.66
C THR A 110 -31.95 -12.54 -16.63
N GLY A 111 -33.04 -13.18 -17.06
CA GLY A 111 -34.35 -12.54 -17.16
C GLY A 111 -34.86 -11.94 -15.84
N GLY A 112 -34.99 -10.61 -15.81
CA GLY A 112 -35.93 -9.87 -14.94
C GLY A 112 -35.38 -9.17 -13.70
N ASP A 113 -34.35 -9.69 -13.02
CA ASP A 113 -34.02 -9.24 -11.65
C ASP A 113 -32.81 -8.30 -11.52
N PHE A 114 -32.09 -8.00 -12.61
CA PHE A 114 -30.90 -7.12 -12.60
C PHE A 114 -31.13 -5.69 -13.12
N ALA A 115 -32.37 -5.26 -13.33
CA ALA A 115 -32.62 -3.85 -13.65
C ALA A 115 -32.40 -3.00 -12.38
N PRO A 116 -31.54 -1.97 -12.39
CA PRO A 116 -31.42 -1.07 -11.25
C PRO A 116 -32.77 -0.37 -11.06
N ARG A 117 -33.38 -0.57 -9.88
CA ARG A 117 -34.59 0.15 -9.51
C ARG A 117 -34.24 1.64 -9.40
N SER A 118 -34.85 2.40 -10.30
CA SER A 118 -34.87 3.85 -10.42
C SER A 118 -35.29 4.57 -9.15
#